data_AF-A0A821EWC7-F1
#
_entry.id   AF-A0A821EWC7-F1
#
_cell.length_a   1.000
_cell.length_b   1.000
_cell.length_c   1.000
_cell.angle_alpha   90.00
_cell.angle_beta   90.00
_cell.angle_gamma   90.00
#
_symmetry.space_group_name_H-M   'P 1'
#
loop_
_entity.id
_entity.type
_entity.pdbx_description
1 polymer ?
#
loop_
_entity_poly.entity_id
_entity_poly.type
_entity_poly.pdbx_seq_one_letter_code
_entity_poly.pdbx_strand_id
1 'polypeptide(L)'
;MSSRSSPSTQGNGYGIVVSLEALSAVSMVVATFCLKQYHGEATDSSEGFSTAHRTVKTVACSYGISGPFWHARGATVQIILFCVIAIQPKRRAPFAHTFLEVIHVRSGRIVHMVYIIFCLYTNILVTSMLLTGGSAVVHSLSGIYIAAACFLLPLGTIIYTMFGRIKATFLTDYAHTVAVLIIILYFAFTTLATSPLFGSPSTVYDLLVNASRIHPVEGNAGGSYITMRSQEGAMFFIINIIGNFGTVFLDNGYFNMTITASYVSALPGYILGGISWSTVSFLAATTMGLAAVALESNPAFPSYPNRLDPADVSVGLILSAASVALLGKAGATTTLIRVFMVVTSAMSAQLIAVSSIITYDIYKTYFNKEASGKRLIYISHVSVVIFDLIMSAWSTGLYYLNISMSYLYLLMGVIISSAIIPGALTLIWNRHSKWAACLSSPLGLSCSLTAWLVTIKAKYGAITVETSESNIPNAYRVCVG
;
A
#
# COMPACT_ATOMS: atom_id res chain seq x y z
N MET A 1 20.78 -15.13 -3.53
CA MET A 1 21.03 -13.87 -2.79
C MET A 1 22.47 -13.82 -2.34
N SER A 2 23.32 -13.00 -2.99
CA SER A 2 24.71 -12.81 -2.56
C SER A 2 24.75 -12.09 -1.21
N SER A 3 25.63 -12.52 -0.31
CA SER A 3 25.92 -11.88 0.98
C SER A 3 26.46 -10.46 0.80
N ARG A 4 25.57 -9.45 0.69
CA ARG A 4 25.97 -8.05 0.80
C ARG A 4 26.11 -7.69 2.28
N SER A 5 27.21 -7.02 2.64
CA SER A 5 27.37 -6.46 3.98
C SER A 5 26.33 -5.36 4.20
N SER A 6 25.41 -5.56 5.15
CA SER A 6 24.43 -4.55 5.51
C SER A 6 25.14 -3.27 6.00
N PRO A 7 24.65 -2.07 5.63
CA PRO A 7 25.30 -0.82 6.04
C PRO A 7 25.26 -0.57 7.56
N SER A 8 24.40 -1.29 8.29
CA SER A 8 24.36 -1.34 9.75
C SER A 8 24.46 -2.78 10.27
N THR A 9 24.93 -2.95 11.51
CA THR A 9 25.02 -4.25 12.18
C THR A 9 23.62 -4.74 12.59
N GLN A 10 23.44 -6.06 12.65
CA GLN A 10 22.16 -6.68 13.05
C GLN A 10 21.65 -6.15 14.40
N GLY A 11 22.53 -5.99 15.39
CA GLY A 11 22.17 -5.44 16.70
C GLY A 11 21.64 -4.01 16.63
N ASN A 12 22.27 -3.15 15.81
CA ASN A 12 21.77 -1.79 15.58
C ASN A 12 20.43 -1.81 14.85
N GLY A 13 20.24 -2.74 13.92
CA GLY A 13 18.96 -2.98 13.24
C GLY A 13 17.82 -3.24 14.22
N TYR A 14 17.96 -4.28 15.05
CA TYR A 14 16.95 -4.62 16.07
C TYR A 14 16.72 -3.45 17.03
N GLY A 15 17.80 -2.79 17.47
CA GLY A 15 17.71 -1.62 18.34
C GLY A 15 16.89 -0.49 17.73
N ILE A 16 17.11 -0.15 16.45
CA ILE A 16 16.36 0.91 15.77
C ILE A 16 14.89 0.53 15.62
N VAL A 17 14.59 -0.69 15.15
CA VAL A 17 13.19 -1.13 14.96
C VAL A 17 12.45 -1.13 16.29
N VAL A 18 13.01 -1.78 17.33
CA VAL A 18 12.36 -1.85 18.65
C VAL A 18 12.21 -0.48 19.30
N SER A 19 13.21 0.41 19.15
CA SER A 19 13.14 1.76 19.71
C SER A 19 12.07 2.60 19.01
N LEU A 20 11.92 2.46 17.69
CA LEU A 20 10.87 3.14 16.93
C LEU A 20 9.48 2.61 17.29
N GLU A 21 9.32 1.29 17.48
CA GLU A 21 8.08 0.68 17.98
C GLU A 21 7.71 1.19 19.36
N ALA A 22 8.67 1.18 20.29
CA ALA A 22 8.46 1.67 21.64
C ALA A 22 8.11 3.16 21.64
N LEU A 23 8.80 3.97 20.85
CA LEU A 23 8.54 5.40 20.72
C LEU A 23 7.14 5.67 20.17
N SER A 24 6.72 4.95 19.13
CA SER A 24 5.39 5.09 18.53
C SER A 24 4.29 4.70 19.52
N ALA A 25 4.45 3.56 20.20
CA ALA A 25 3.52 3.10 21.23
C ALA A 25 3.40 4.09 22.40
N VAL A 26 4.53 4.57 22.93
CA VAL A 26 4.55 5.55 24.03
C VAL A 26 3.93 6.88 23.60
N SER A 27 4.29 7.38 22.41
CA SER A 27 3.72 8.62 21.86
C SER A 27 2.19 8.54 21.79
N MET A 28 1.65 7.38 21.36
CA MET A 28 0.22 7.16 21.31
C MET A 28 -0.45 7.13 22.69
N VAL A 29 0.16 6.43 23.65
CA VAL A 29 -0.39 6.35 25.02
C VAL A 29 -0.43 7.74 25.64
N VAL A 30 0.62 8.54 25.44
CA VAL A 30 0.68 9.93 25.90
C VAL A 30 -0.35 10.79 25.18
N ALA A 31 -0.47 10.69 23.85
CA ALA A 31 -1.48 11.42 23.08
C ALA A 31 -2.90 11.09 23.56
N THR A 32 -3.19 9.80 23.79
CA THR A 32 -4.48 9.33 24.30
C THR A 32 -4.75 9.84 25.71
N PHE A 33 -3.73 9.83 26.57
CA PHE A 33 -3.82 10.38 27.93
C PHE A 33 -4.10 11.88 27.89
N CYS A 34 -3.36 12.65 27.10
CA CYS A 34 -3.54 14.10 26.95
C CYS A 34 -4.94 14.42 26.39
N LEU A 35 -5.39 13.72 25.35
CA LEU A 35 -6.74 13.90 24.80
C LEU A 35 -7.83 13.62 25.83
N LYS A 36 -7.64 12.59 26.69
CA LYS A 36 -8.58 12.27 27.76
C LYS A 36 -8.60 13.32 28.87
N GLN A 37 -7.44 13.88 29.22
CA GLN A 37 -7.28 14.83 30.33
C GLN A 37 -7.74 16.24 29.96
N TYR A 38 -7.51 16.70 28.73
CA TYR A 38 -7.73 18.09 28.34
C TYR A 38 -9.02 18.34 27.54
N HIS A 39 -9.67 17.31 26.97
CA HIS A 39 -10.88 17.49 26.13
C HIS A 39 -12.19 16.91 26.69
N GLY A 40 -12.22 16.26 27.85
CA GLY A 40 -13.45 16.06 28.63
C GLY A 40 -14.67 15.36 27.99
N GLU A 41 -14.56 14.69 26.83
CA GLU A 41 -15.73 14.11 26.13
C GLU A 41 -15.55 12.69 25.57
N ALA A 42 -16.69 11.99 25.51
CA ALA A 42 -16.92 10.78 24.74
C ALA A 42 -16.70 11.05 23.24
N THR A 43 -16.08 10.07 22.59
CA THR A 43 -15.46 10.15 21.27
C THR A 43 -16.47 10.17 20.12
N ASP A 44 -16.55 11.29 19.39
CA ASP A 44 -17.06 11.35 18.01
C ASP A 44 -16.11 12.15 17.08
N SER A 45 -15.73 11.56 15.93
CA SER A 45 -15.09 12.14 14.71
C SER A 45 -13.67 12.78 14.85
N SER A 46 -12.65 12.61 13.98
CA SER A 46 -12.52 12.03 12.63
C SER A 46 -11.07 12.14 12.04
N GLU A 47 -10.80 11.36 10.96
CA GLU A 47 -9.88 11.49 9.79
C GLU A 47 -8.36 11.12 9.78
N GLY A 48 -7.92 10.32 8.78
CA GLY A 48 -6.52 10.00 8.40
C GLY A 48 -6.40 9.01 7.22
N PHE A 49 -5.20 8.75 6.65
CA PHE A 49 -4.96 8.12 5.32
C PHE A 49 -3.54 7.49 5.14
N SER A 50 -3.38 6.46 4.26
CA SER A 50 -2.25 6.19 3.30
C SER A 50 -1.47 4.84 3.35
N THR A 51 -1.26 4.21 2.15
CA THR A 51 -0.51 2.94 1.92
C THR A 51 0.28 2.82 0.58
N ALA A 52 -0.03 3.55 -0.50
CA ALA A 52 0.37 3.18 -1.87
C ALA A 52 1.75 3.67 -2.43
N HIS A 53 2.73 4.03 -1.59
CA HIS A 53 3.97 4.72 -2.04
C HIS A 53 5.15 3.84 -2.50
N ARG A 54 5.05 2.50 -2.46
CA ARG A 54 6.21 1.59 -2.59
C ARG A 54 6.37 0.95 -3.98
N THR A 55 5.26 0.51 -4.59
CA THR A 55 5.26 -0.10 -5.94
C THR A 55 5.76 0.87 -7.03
N VAL A 56 5.55 2.16 -6.85
CA VAL A 56 5.85 3.22 -7.84
C VAL A 56 7.34 3.32 -8.20
N LYS A 57 8.24 2.97 -7.28
CA LYS A 57 9.69 3.12 -7.44
C LYS A 57 10.30 2.05 -8.35
N THR A 58 9.77 0.83 -8.27
CA THR A 58 10.11 -0.30 -9.16
C THR A 58 9.80 0.01 -10.61
N VAL A 59 8.67 0.69 -10.83
CA VAL A 59 8.15 1.07 -12.15
C VAL A 59 8.97 2.24 -12.74
N ALA A 60 9.47 3.16 -11.90
CA ALA A 60 10.37 4.25 -12.33
C ALA A 60 11.70 3.74 -12.89
N CYS A 61 12.30 2.75 -12.22
CA CYS A 61 13.56 2.14 -12.65
C CYS A 61 13.39 1.32 -13.93
N SER A 62 12.23 0.69 -14.10
CA SER A 62 11.95 -0.22 -15.22
C SER A 62 11.46 0.52 -16.47
N TYR A 63 10.66 1.58 -16.34
CA TYR A 63 10.00 2.25 -17.47
C TYR A 63 10.34 3.75 -17.59
N GLY A 64 11.17 4.29 -16.70
CA GLY A 64 11.50 5.70 -16.66
C GLY A 64 10.38 6.58 -16.08
N ILE A 65 10.39 7.87 -16.40
CA ILE A 65 9.47 8.88 -15.83
C ILE A 65 7.99 8.61 -16.11
N SER A 66 7.69 7.91 -17.21
CA SER A 66 6.33 7.52 -17.61
C SER A 66 5.65 6.65 -16.55
N GLY A 67 6.38 5.72 -15.93
CA GLY A 67 5.86 4.81 -14.92
C GLY A 67 5.26 5.52 -13.68
N PRO A 68 6.06 6.32 -12.96
CA PRO A 68 5.61 7.14 -11.83
C PRO A 68 4.47 8.09 -12.18
N PHE A 69 4.51 8.68 -13.37
CA PHE A 69 3.46 9.58 -13.82
C PHE A 69 2.13 8.85 -13.93
N TRP A 70 2.09 7.74 -14.67
CA TRP A 70 0.86 6.97 -14.86
C TRP A 70 0.33 6.37 -13.56
N HIS A 71 1.21 5.85 -12.69
CA HIS A 71 0.82 5.40 -11.36
C HIS A 71 0.17 6.51 -10.53
N ALA A 72 0.81 7.69 -10.47
CA ALA A 72 0.33 8.81 -9.69
C ALA A 72 -1.05 9.27 -10.17
N ARG A 73 -1.24 9.38 -11.49
CA ARG A 73 -2.51 9.78 -12.09
C ARG A 73 -3.61 8.73 -11.91
N GLY A 74 -3.29 7.45 -12.10
CA GLY A 74 -4.24 6.36 -11.89
C GLY A 74 -4.77 6.34 -10.45
N ALA A 75 -3.89 6.50 -9.48
CA ALA A 75 -4.26 6.53 -8.07
C ALA A 75 -5.06 7.79 -7.66
N THR A 76 -4.89 8.91 -8.34
CA THR A 76 -5.72 10.11 -8.09
C THR A 76 -7.15 9.95 -8.58
N VAL A 77 -7.34 9.38 -9.77
CA VAL A 77 -8.67 9.18 -10.37
C VAL A 77 -9.56 8.34 -9.46
N GLN A 78 -9.04 7.22 -8.95
CA GLN A 78 -9.78 6.35 -8.04
C GLN A 78 -10.13 7.02 -6.71
N ILE A 79 -9.25 7.82 -6.09
CA ILE A 79 -9.54 8.45 -4.79
C ILE A 79 -10.63 9.51 -4.96
N ILE A 80 -10.56 10.28 -6.04
CA ILE A 80 -11.57 11.29 -6.35
C ILE A 80 -12.93 10.63 -6.63
N LEU A 81 -12.96 9.54 -7.41
CA LEU A 81 -14.21 8.81 -7.68
C LEU A 81 -14.76 8.11 -6.43
N PHE A 82 -13.88 7.56 -5.60
CA PHE A 82 -14.25 6.98 -4.32
C PHE A 82 -14.99 7.99 -3.45
N CYS A 83 -14.55 9.24 -3.43
CA CYS A 83 -15.20 10.31 -2.66
C CYS A 83 -16.72 10.41 -2.92
N VAL A 84 -17.15 10.26 -4.17
CA VAL A 84 -18.57 10.31 -4.57
C VAL A 84 -19.37 9.17 -3.93
N ILE A 85 -18.75 8.00 -3.78
CA ILE A 85 -19.37 6.79 -3.24
C ILE A 85 -19.30 6.79 -1.72
N ALA A 86 -18.16 7.21 -1.15
CA ALA A 86 -17.87 7.17 0.27
C ALA A 86 -18.86 8.03 1.09
N ILE A 87 -19.41 9.07 0.49
CA ILE A 87 -20.45 9.92 1.09
C ILE A 87 -21.81 9.23 1.19
N GLN A 88 -22.09 8.23 0.35
CA GLN A 88 -23.42 7.59 0.28
C GLN A 88 -23.77 6.80 1.56
N PRO A 89 -22.89 5.93 2.11
CA PRO A 89 -23.13 5.28 3.39
C PRO A 89 -23.51 6.28 4.48
N LYS A 90 -22.76 7.38 4.60
CA LYS A 90 -23.02 8.41 5.63
C LYS A 90 -24.35 9.13 5.42
N ARG A 91 -24.70 9.46 4.18
CA ARG A 91 -25.97 10.13 3.85
C ARG A 91 -27.19 9.24 4.06
N ARG A 92 -27.07 7.93 3.81
CA ARG A 92 -28.20 6.98 3.81
C ARG A 92 -28.31 6.16 5.09
N ALA A 93 -27.20 5.95 5.79
CA ALA A 93 -27.08 5.14 7.01
C ALA A 93 -26.06 5.78 7.97
N PRO A 94 -26.38 6.94 8.58
CA PRO A 94 -25.44 7.71 9.40
C PRO A 94 -24.96 7.00 10.67
N PHE A 95 -25.63 5.92 11.08
CA PHE A 95 -25.29 5.10 12.25
C PHE A 95 -24.60 3.78 11.90
N ALA A 96 -24.32 3.53 10.61
CA ALA A 96 -23.50 2.39 10.20
C ALA A 96 -22.04 2.64 10.62
N HIS A 97 -21.36 1.58 11.05
CA HIS A 97 -19.95 1.58 11.44
C HIS A 97 -19.08 1.15 10.25
N THR A 98 -19.61 0.30 9.37
CA THR A 98 -18.95 -0.15 8.14
C THR A 98 -19.88 0.04 6.94
N PHE A 99 -19.32 0.07 5.73
CA PHE A 99 -20.15 0.13 4.52
C PHE A 99 -20.84 -1.23 4.23
N LEU A 100 -20.32 -2.31 4.81
CA LEU A 100 -20.86 -3.66 4.70
C LEU A 100 -22.21 -3.80 5.41
N GLU A 101 -22.41 -3.13 6.55
CA GLU A 101 -23.73 -3.03 7.22
C GLU A 101 -24.78 -2.42 6.27
N VAL A 102 -24.40 -1.43 5.46
CA VAL A 102 -25.30 -0.82 4.46
C VAL A 102 -25.66 -1.83 3.37
N ILE A 103 -24.69 -2.63 2.92
CA ILE A 103 -24.91 -3.72 1.95
C ILE A 103 -25.81 -4.80 2.56
N HIS A 104 -25.66 -5.13 3.84
CA HIS A 104 -26.48 -6.10 4.53
C HIS A 104 -27.96 -5.70 4.55
N VAL A 105 -28.25 -4.48 4.98
CA VAL A 105 -29.63 -3.96 5.06
C VAL A 105 -30.25 -3.87 3.67
N ARG A 106 -29.48 -3.47 2.67
CA ARG A 106 -29.98 -3.26 1.31
C ARG A 106 -30.19 -4.56 0.51
N SER A 107 -29.16 -5.39 0.46
CA SER A 107 -29.07 -6.53 -0.47
C SER A 107 -29.26 -7.88 0.22
N GLY A 108 -29.27 -7.90 1.55
CA GLY A 108 -29.53 -9.08 2.36
C GLY A 108 -28.27 -9.88 2.71
N ARG A 109 -28.49 -10.98 3.43
CA ARG A 109 -27.44 -11.80 4.06
C ARG A 109 -26.43 -12.40 3.08
N ILE A 110 -26.87 -12.92 1.94
CA ILE A 110 -25.99 -13.62 1.00
C ILE A 110 -25.00 -12.64 0.36
N VAL A 111 -25.50 -11.51 -0.12
CA VAL A 111 -24.67 -10.46 -0.72
C VAL A 111 -23.69 -9.91 0.31
N HIS A 112 -24.13 -9.70 1.55
CA HIS A 112 -23.26 -9.27 2.64
C HIS A 112 -22.05 -10.21 2.82
N MET A 113 -22.26 -11.52 2.84
CA MET A 113 -21.17 -12.50 2.98
C MET A 113 -20.18 -12.45 1.81
N VAL A 114 -20.67 -12.28 0.58
CA VAL A 114 -19.81 -12.13 -0.59
C VAL A 114 -18.89 -10.91 -0.42
N TYR A 115 -19.43 -9.75 -0.07
CA TYR A 115 -18.60 -8.55 0.10
C TYR A 115 -17.68 -8.61 1.32
N ILE A 116 -18.09 -9.26 2.43
CA ILE A 116 -17.18 -9.53 3.55
C ILE A 116 -15.93 -10.26 3.05
N ILE A 117 -16.10 -11.31 2.24
CA ILE A 117 -14.99 -12.09 1.70
C ILE A 117 -14.08 -11.23 0.82
N PHE A 118 -14.63 -10.44 -0.10
CA PHE A 118 -13.84 -9.56 -0.98
C PHE A 118 -13.11 -8.44 -0.21
N CYS A 119 -13.73 -7.89 0.85
CA CYS A 119 -13.07 -6.91 1.70
C CYS A 119 -11.91 -7.55 2.46
N LEU A 120 -12.12 -8.72 3.08
CA LEU A 120 -11.07 -9.46 3.77
C LEU A 120 -9.93 -9.86 2.82
N TYR A 121 -10.23 -10.27 1.58
CA TYR A 121 -9.19 -10.48 0.55
C TYR A 121 -8.38 -9.21 0.29
N THR A 122 -9.05 -8.07 0.16
CA THR A 122 -8.37 -6.78 -0.02
C THR A 122 -7.45 -6.47 1.15
N ASN A 123 -7.93 -6.59 2.39
CA ASN A 123 -7.12 -6.33 3.58
C ASN A 123 -5.94 -7.31 3.72
N ILE A 124 -6.15 -8.60 3.47
CA ILE A 124 -5.09 -9.62 3.49
C ILE A 124 -4.01 -9.31 2.44
N LEU A 125 -4.39 -8.94 1.22
CA LEU A 125 -3.45 -8.65 0.13
C LEU A 125 -2.65 -7.37 0.41
N VAL A 126 -3.31 -6.30 0.86
CA VAL A 126 -2.64 -5.03 1.21
C VAL A 126 -1.67 -5.24 2.38
N THR A 127 -2.10 -5.92 3.45
CA THR A 127 -1.23 -6.24 4.59
C THR A 127 -0.05 -7.12 4.18
N SER A 128 -0.27 -8.11 3.31
CA SER A 128 0.82 -8.96 2.80
C SER A 128 1.88 -8.14 2.08
N MET A 129 1.50 -7.18 1.24
CA MET A 129 2.42 -6.31 0.52
C MET A 129 3.20 -5.38 1.46
N LEU A 130 2.56 -4.88 2.51
CA LEU A 130 3.20 -4.00 3.50
C LEU A 130 4.29 -4.75 4.27
N LEU A 131 3.99 -5.96 4.73
CA LEU A 131 4.91 -6.78 5.51
C LEU A 131 6.04 -7.36 4.65
N THR A 132 5.75 -7.91 3.47
CA THR A 132 6.79 -8.43 2.55
C THR A 132 7.72 -7.33 2.06
N GLY A 133 7.19 -6.18 1.61
CA GLY A 133 8.02 -5.06 1.17
C GLY A 133 8.76 -4.36 2.32
N GLY A 134 8.12 -4.20 3.48
CA GLY A 134 8.73 -3.58 4.65
C GLY A 134 9.88 -4.40 5.22
N SER A 135 9.67 -5.71 5.41
CA SER A 135 10.68 -6.63 5.92
C SER A 135 11.88 -6.77 4.99
N ALA A 136 11.67 -6.79 3.66
CA ALA A 136 12.76 -6.82 2.68
C ALA A 136 13.68 -5.59 2.79
N VAL A 137 13.12 -4.39 2.93
CA VAL A 137 13.92 -3.17 3.11
C VAL A 137 14.65 -3.16 4.45
N VAL A 138 13.98 -3.55 5.53
CA VAL A 138 14.61 -3.66 6.86
C VAL A 138 15.78 -4.64 6.82
N HIS A 139 15.59 -5.81 6.21
CA HIS A 139 16.65 -6.81 6.03
C HIS A 139 17.82 -6.25 5.21
N SER A 140 17.55 -5.60 4.08
CA SER A 140 18.60 -5.05 3.21
C SER A 140 19.45 -3.98 3.91
N LEU A 141 18.82 -3.11 4.73
CA LEU A 141 19.51 -1.99 5.38
C LEU A 141 20.17 -2.36 6.72
N SER A 142 19.68 -3.41 7.39
CA SER A 142 20.08 -3.73 8.76
C SER A 142 20.55 -5.16 9.01
N GLY A 143 20.34 -6.07 8.05
CA GLY A 143 20.71 -7.47 8.17
C GLY A 143 19.81 -8.30 9.07
N ILE A 144 18.75 -7.74 9.67
CA ILE A 144 17.74 -8.47 10.45
C ILE A 144 17.10 -9.56 9.60
N TYR A 145 16.90 -10.76 10.15
CA TYR A 145 16.21 -11.83 9.42
C TYR A 145 14.80 -11.40 9.00
N ILE A 146 14.41 -11.69 7.75
CA ILE A 146 13.12 -11.28 7.19
C ILE A 146 11.95 -11.79 8.03
N ALA A 147 12.01 -13.05 8.49
CA ALA A 147 11.01 -13.61 9.40
C ALA A 147 10.85 -12.75 10.67
N ALA A 148 11.95 -12.36 11.33
CA ALA A 148 11.88 -11.50 12.51
C ALA A 148 11.32 -10.11 12.19
N ALA A 149 11.72 -9.53 11.05
CA ALA A 149 11.20 -8.24 10.60
C ALA A 149 9.68 -8.29 10.33
N CYS A 150 9.13 -9.39 9.82
CA CYS A 150 7.68 -9.55 9.62
C CYS A 150 6.89 -9.48 10.93
N PHE A 151 7.41 -10.03 12.04
CA PHE A 151 6.73 -9.99 13.35
C PHE A 151 7.03 -8.73 14.16
N LEU A 152 8.20 -8.11 13.95
CA LEU A 152 8.59 -6.91 14.70
C LEU A 152 7.91 -5.64 14.18
N LEU A 153 7.84 -5.48 12.85
CA LEU A 153 7.29 -4.28 12.19
C LEU A 153 5.83 -3.93 12.54
N PRO A 154 4.94 -4.88 12.83
CA PRO A 154 3.60 -4.55 13.26
C PRO A 154 3.41 -4.58 14.78
N LEU A 155 4.42 -4.97 15.56
CA LEU A 155 4.24 -5.23 17.00
C LEU A 155 3.76 -3.99 17.77
N GLY A 156 4.38 -2.84 17.56
CA GLY A 156 3.92 -1.60 18.20
C GLY A 156 2.61 -1.11 17.59
N THR A 157 2.32 -1.42 16.31
CA THR A 157 1.02 -1.15 15.70
C THR A 157 -0.12 -1.86 16.41
N ILE A 158 0.07 -3.11 16.84
CA ILE A 158 -0.92 -3.84 17.64
C ILE A 158 -1.15 -3.11 18.96
N ILE A 159 -0.06 -2.85 19.70
CA ILE A 159 -0.13 -2.24 21.03
C ILE A 159 -0.87 -0.91 20.94
N TYR A 160 -0.45 -0.01 20.06
CA TYR A 160 -1.07 1.30 19.97
C TYR A 160 -2.45 1.25 19.33
N THR A 161 -2.79 0.28 18.47
CA THR A 161 -4.16 0.15 17.94
C THR A 161 -5.13 -0.35 19.01
N MET A 162 -4.67 -1.17 19.96
CA MET A 162 -5.47 -1.62 21.11
C MET A 162 -5.72 -0.51 22.15
N PHE A 163 -4.76 0.39 22.36
CA PHE A 163 -4.93 1.52 23.29
C PHE A 163 -5.45 2.79 22.60
N GLY A 164 -5.19 2.89 21.30
CA GLY A 164 -5.54 4.01 20.44
C GLY A 164 -7.02 3.99 20.15
N ARG A 165 -7.76 4.85 20.85
CA ARG A 165 -9.08 5.28 20.37
C ARG A 165 -8.90 5.86 18.96
N ILE A 166 -9.86 5.67 18.06
CA ILE A 166 -9.76 6.04 16.62
C ILE A 166 -9.15 7.45 16.38
N LYS A 167 -9.43 8.46 17.22
CA LYS A 167 -8.83 9.81 17.15
C LYS A 167 -7.31 9.84 17.37
N ALA A 168 -6.81 9.03 18.30
CA ALA A 168 -5.40 8.98 18.63
C ALA A 168 -4.62 8.34 17.47
N THR A 169 -5.15 7.27 16.88
CA THR A 169 -4.64 6.65 15.64
C THR A 169 -4.51 7.66 14.51
N PHE A 170 -5.50 8.53 14.35
CA PHE A 170 -5.46 9.58 13.34
C PHE A 170 -4.41 10.67 13.60
N LEU A 171 -4.22 11.11 14.85
CA LEU A 171 -3.16 12.05 15.19
C LEU A 171 -1.77 11.46 14.90
N THR A 172 -1.56 10.17 15.20
CA THR A 172 -0.29 9.52 14.85
C THR A 172 -0.15 9.31 13.36
N ASP A 173 -1.21 8.98 12.62
CA ASP A 173 -1.15 8.89 11.15
C ASP A 173 -0.77 10.24 10.54
N TYR A 174 -1.29 11.35 11.08
CA TYR A 174 -0.87 12.69 10.69
C TYR A 174 0.62 12.92 10.99
N ALA A 175 1.10 12.61 12.20
CA ALA A 175 2.51 12.76 12.57
C ALA A 175 3.44 11.88 11.70
N HIS A 176 3.06 10.62 11.46
CA HIS A 176 3.74 9.71 10.55
C HIS A 176 3.81 10.30 9.14
N THR A 177 2.69 10.83 8.64
CA THR A 177 2.62 11.43 7.30
C THR A 177 3.52 12.67 7.19
N VAL A 178 3.48 13.58 8.16
CA VAL A 178 4.35 14.77 8.19
C VAL A 178 5.83 14.36 8.20
N ALA A 179 6.22 13.41 9.04
CA ALA A 179 7.60 12.91 9.07
C ALA A 179 8.01 12.30 7.73
N VAL A 180 7.14 11.52 7.10
CA VAL A 180 7.38 10.92 5.78
C VAL A 180 7.53 11.99 4.69
N LEU A 181 6.71 13.05 4.72
CA LEU A 181 6.80 14.16 3.77
C LEU A 181 8.11 14.92 3.92
N ILE A 182 8.55 15.21 5.15
CA ILE A 182 9.84 15.84 5.43
C ILE A 182 10.98 15.00 4.84
N ILE A 183 10.94 13.68 5.05
CA ILE A 183 11.97 12.78 4.50
C ILE A 183 11.92 12.73 2.96
N ILE A 184 10.74 12.75 2.35
CA ILE A 184 10.59 12.81 0.88
C ILE A 184 11.21 14.10 0.33
N LEU A 185 10.91 15.25 0.94
CA LEU A 185 11.46 16.54 0.55
C LEU A 185 12.98 16.57 0.77
N TYR A 186 13.46 16.04 1.88
CA TYR A 186 14.89 15.91 2.14
C TYR A 186 15.62 15.14 1.03
N PHE A 187 15.11 13.97 0.62
CA PHE A 187 15.66 13.24 -0.51
C PHE A 187 15.51 13.99 -1.83
N ALA A 188 14.38 14.66 -2.09
CA ALA A 188 14.16 15.43 -3.30
C ALA A 188 15.17 16.57 -3.46
N PHE A 189 15.36 17.39 -2.44
CA PHE A 189 16.35 18.48 -2.44
C PHE A 189 17.77 17.94 -2.48
N THR A 190 18.05 16.84 -1.79
CA THR A 190 19.37 16.19 -1.84
C THR A 190 19.71 15.75 -3.26
N THR A 191 18.80 15.04 -3.93
CA THR A 191 19.03 14.55 -5.29
C THR A 191 19.09 15.68 -6.32
N LEU A 192 18.23 16.69 -6.22
CA LEU A 192 18.07 17.69 -7.27
C LEU A 192 18.90 18.96 -7.08
N ALA A 193 19.43 19.24 -5.88
CA ALA A 193 20.07 20.53 -5.60
C ALA A 193 21.39 20.47 -4.83
N THR A 194 21.58 19.53 -3.89
CA THR A 194 22.73 19.61 -2.95
C THR A 194 23.71 18.46 -3.02
N SER A 195 23.34 17.29 -3.55
CA SER A 195 24.25 16.13 -3.60
C SER A 195 25.44 16.40 -4.52
N PRO A 196 26.69 16.13 -4.10
CA PRO A 196 27.86 16.27 -4.97
C PRO A 196 27.85 15.28 -6.15
N LEU A 197 27.07 14.19 -6.06
CA LEU A 197 26.94 13.20 -7.13
C LEU A 197 26.02 13.66 -8.27
N PHE A 198 25.05 14.54 -7.95
CA PHE A 198 24.05 15.02 -8.89
C PHE A 198 24.16 16.50 -9.17
N GLY A 199 24.43 17.36 -8.19
CA GLY A 199 24.76 18.78 -8.31
C GLY A 199 23.64 19.70 -8.82
N SER A 200 22.84 19.26 -9.80
CA SER A 200 21.77 20.02 -10.42
C SER A 200 20.79 19.11 -11.21
N PRO A 201 19.58 19.58 -11.53
CA PRO A 201 18.64 18.82 -12.37
C PRO A 201 19.17 18.54 -13.78
N SER A 202 20.01 19.42 -14.34
CA SER A 202 20.61 19.22 -15.67
C SER A 202 21.60 18.06 -15.67
N THR A 203 22.42 17.93 -14.62
CA THR A 203 23.34 16.81 -14.49
C THR A 203 22.59 15.49 -14.30
N VAL A 204 21.48 15.47 -13.54
CA VAL A 204 20.61 14.28 -13.45
C VAL A 204 20.07 13.90 -14.83
N TYR A 205 19.63 14.89 -15.62
CA TYR A 205 19.19 14.68 -17.00
C TYR A 205 20.30 14.07 -17.87
N ASP A 206 21.51 14.64 -17.84
CA ASP A 206 22.64 14.16 -18.64
C ASP A 206 23.02 12.72 -18.28
N LEU A 207 23.03 12.39 -16.98
CA LEU A 207 23.28 11.03 -16.48
C LEU A 207 22.21 10.04 -16.97
N LEU A 208 20.93 10.44 -16.98
CA LEU A 208 19.84 9.59 -17.48
C LEU A 208 19.88 9.42 -19.01
N VAL A 209 20.28 10.45 -19.75
CA VAL A 209 20.50 10.34 -21.19
C VAL A 209 21.67 9.40 -21.47
N ASN A 210 22.75 9.49 -20.71
CA ASN A 210 23.87 8.56 -20.83
C ASN A 210 23.44 7.12 -20.47
N ALA A 211 22.71 6.94 -19.38
CA ALA A 211 22.14 5.65 -19.00
C ALA A 211 21.23 5.06 -20.09
N SER A 212 20.46 5.90 -20.79
CA SER A 212 19.63 5.47 -21.93
C SER A 212 20.45 4.96 -23.12
N ARG A 213 21.69 5.43 -23.29
CA ARG A 213 22.61 4.96 -24.35
C ARG A 213 23.27 3.64 -23.98
N ILE A 214 23.66 3.50 -22.72
CA ILE A 214 24.34 2.30 -22.22
C ILE A 214 23.33 1.15 -22.06
N HIS A 215 22.14 1.45 -21.56
CA HIS A 215 21.08 0.48 -21.27
C HIS A 215 19.71 1.02 -21.71
N PRO A 216 19.40 0.95 -23.02
CA PRO A 216 18.11 1.42 -23.52
C PRO A 216 16.95 0.59 -22.95
N VAL A 217 15.85 1.26 -22.62
CA VAL A 217 14.62 0.60 -22.17
C VAL A 217 13.82 0.10 -23.36
N GLU A 218 13.61 -1.21 -23.46
CA GLU A 218 12.77 -1.80 -24.51
C GLU A 218 11.33 -1.27 -24.42
N GLY A 219 10.73 -0.92 -25.57
CA GLY A 219 9.38 -0.35 -25.62
C GLY A 219 9.27 1.16 -25.33
N ASN A 220 10.36 1.83 -24.94
CA ASN A 220 10.44 3.29 -24.83
C ASN A 220 10.92 3.92 -26.14
N ALA A 221 10.36 5.08 -26.51
CA ALA A 221 10.83 5.82 -27.68
C ALA A 221 12.31 6.21 -27.54
N GLY A 222 13.16 5.68 -28.42
CA GLY A 222 14.62 5.88 -28.39
C GLY A 222 15.30 5.25 -27.18
N GLY A 223 14.68 4.27 -26.50
CA GLY A 223 15.23 3.64 -25.30
C GLY A 223 15.33 4.55 -24.07
N SER A 224 14.70 5.73 -24.14
CA SER A 224 14.93 6.82 -23.20
C SER A 224 14.21 6.64 -21.86
N TYR A 225 14.87 6.94 -20.74
CA TYR A 225 14.26 6.95 -19.40
C TYR A 225 13.39 8.20 -19.13
N ILE A 226 13.47 9.23 -19.98
CA ILE A 226 12.77 10.52 -19.81
C ILE A 226 11.56 10.68 -20.75
N THR A 227 11.30 9.69 -21.61
CA THR A 227 10.18 9.75 -22.54
C THR A 227 8.85 9.41 -21.86
N MET A 228 7.79 10.10 -22.27
CA MET A 228 6.42 9.72 -21.91
C MET A 228 5.86 8.63 -22.83
N ARG A 229 6.46 8.43 -24.01
CA ARG A 229 6.07 7.41 -25.00
C ARG A 229 6.70 6.06 -24.63
N SER A 230 6.06 5.37 -23.69
CA SER A 230 6.44 4.04 -23.19
C SER A 230 5.27 3.08 -23.35
N GLN A 231 5.47 1.97 -24.07
CA GLN A 231 4.45 0.94 -24.24
C GLN A 231 4.15 0.22 -22.91
N GLU A 232 5.20 -0.21 -22.20
CA GLU A 232 5.07 -0.87 -20.90
C GLU A 232 4.52 0.09 -19.83
N GLY A 233 4.86 1.38 -19.87
CA GLY A 233 4.28 2.39 -19.00
C GLY A 233 2.76 2.55 -19.19
N ALA A 234 2.29 2.51 -20.44
CA ALA A 234 0.86 2.56 -20.75
C ALA A 234 0.12 1.26 -20.36
N MET A 235 0.75 0.09 -20.52
CA MET A 235 0.17 -1.17 -20.05
C MET A 235 0.10 -1.21 -18.52
N PHE A 236 1.16 -0.76 -17.84
CA PHE A 236 1.17 -0.61 -16.40
C PHE A 236 0.08 0.34 -15.90
N PHE A 237 -0.19 1.44 -16.61
CA PHE A 237 -1.28 2.36 -16.28
C PHE A 237 -2.65 1.66 -16.19
N ILE A 238 -2.98 0.83 -17.19
CA ILE A 238 -4.26 0.11 -17.24
C ILE A 238 -4.36 -0.88 -16.09
N ILE A 239 -3.29 -1.67 -15.86
CA ILE A 239 -3.21 -2.64 -14.76
C ILE A 239 -3.35 -1.93 -13.41
N ASN A 240 -2.64 -0.82 -13.23
CA ASN A 240 -2.61 -0.04 -12.01
C ASN A 240 -3.96 0.57 -11.68
N ILE A 241 -4.65 1.15 -12.68
CA ILE A 241 -5.99 1.69 -12.49
C ILE A 241 -6.90 0.59 -11.94
N ILE A 242 -7.09 -0.50 -12.68
CA ILE A 242 -8.14 -1.46 -12.32
C ILE A 242 -7.81 -2.19 -11.01
N GLY A 243 -6.54 -2.54 -10.79
CA GLY A 243 -6.11 -3.15 -9.54
C GLY A 243 -6.30 -2.23 -8.34
N ASN A 244 -5.88 -0.96 -8.45
CA ASN A 244 -5.96 -0.04 -7.32
C ASN A 244 -7.41 0.42 -7.03
N PHE A 245 -8.31 0.45 -8.02
CA PHE A 245 -9.73 0.72 -7.75
C PHE A 245 -10.29 -0.30 -6.75
N GLY A 246 -9.90 -1.57 -6.88
CA GLY A 246 -10.23 -2.62 -5.93
C GLY A 246 -9.75 -2.31 -4.52
N THR A 247 -8.50 -1.87 -4.39
CA THR A 247 -7.94 -1.52 -3.07
C THR A 247 -8.62 -0.36 -2.39
N VAL A 248 -9.16 0.59 -3.14
CA VAL A 248 -9.81 1.76 -2.54
C VAL A 248 -11.29 1.49 -2.29
N PHE A 249 -11.98 0.81 -3.21
CA PHE A 249 -13.43 0.66 -3.18
C PHE A 249 -13.90 -0.53 -2.33
N LEU A 250 -13.01 -1.47 -2.01
CA LEU A 250 -13.33 -2.66 -1.21
C LEU A 250 -12.58 -2.70 0.12
N ASP A 251 -11.73 -1.71 0.40
CA ASP A 251 -11.07 -1.62 1.69
C ASP A 251 -11.93 -0.81 2.66
N ASN A 252 -12.39 -1.50 3.71
CA ASN A 252 -13.21 -0.90 4.75
C ASN A 252 -12.46 0.19 5.53
N GLY A 253 -11.13 0.22 5.49
CA GLY A 253 -10.33 1.29 6.12
C GLY A 253 -10.70 2.67 5.60
N TYR A 254 -10.83 2.83 4.28
CA TYR A 254 -11.27 4.09 3.66
C TYR A 254 -12.72 4.44 4.03
N PHE A 255 -13.62 3.46 4.07
CA PHE A 255 -15.00 3.73 4.46
C PHE A 255 -15.13 4.14 5.92
N ASN A 256 -14.39 3.51 6.83
CA ASN A 256 -14.35 3.87 8.25
C ASN A 256 -13.92 5.33 8.44
N MET A 257 -12.93 5.78 7.67
CA MET A 257 -12.47 7.18 7.67
C MET A 257 -13.59 8.13 7.22
N THR A 258 -14.36 7.78 6.19
CA THR A 258 -15.46 8.63 5.69
C THR A 258 -16.66 8.66 6.61
N ILE A 259 -17.04 7.50 7.15
CA ILE A 259 -18.20 7.36 8.05
C ILE A 259 -17.98 8.19 9.32
N THR A 260 -16.74 8.24 9.80
CA THR A 260 -16.36 9.04 10.98
C THR A 260 -16.20 10.54 10.68
N ALA A 261 -15.82 10.93 9.46
CA ALA A 261 -15.63 12.31 9.01
C ALA A 261 -16.92 13.14 8.89
N SER A 262 -16.91 14.43 9.24
CA SER A 262 -18.07 15.31 8.99
C SER A 262 -18.38 15.40 7.49
N TYR A 263 -19.64 15.57 7.09
CA TYR A 263 -20.01 15.63 5.66
C TYR A 263 -19.30 16.79 4.93
N VAL A 264 -19.18 17.94 5.58
CA VAL A 264 -18.57 19.15 5.02
C VAL A 264 -17.06 18.98 4.87
N SER A 265 -16.42 18.18 5.72
CA SER A 265 -14.97 17.93 5.70
C SER A 265 -14.56 16.76 4.80
N ALA A 266 -15.39 15.71 4.70
CA ALA A 266 -15.04 14.49 3.99
C ALA A 266 -14.77 14.73 2.49
N LEU A 267 -15.68 15.41 1.78
CA LEU A 267 -15.55 15.66 0.34
C LEU A 267 -14.26 16.42 -0.02
N PRO A 268 -13.99 17.62 0.55
CA PRO A 268 -12.75 18.33 0.27
C PRO A 268 -11.52 17.57 0.79
N GLY A 269 -11.61 16.85 1.91
CA GLY A 269 -10.53 16.04 2.45
C GLY A 269 -10.07 14.96 1.46
N TYR A 270 -10.99 14.20 0.89
CA TYR A 270 -10.67 13.18 -0.14
C TYR A 270 -10.14 13.79 -1.43
N ILE A 271 -10.68 14.94 -1.88
CA ILE A 271 -10.18 15.62 -3.09
C ILE A 271 -8.74 16.10 -2.88
N LEU A 272 -8.48 16.80 -1.76
CA LEU A 272 -7.15 17.28 -1.42
C LEU A 272 -6.18 16.11 -1.20
N GLY A 273 -6.62 15.04 -0.54
CA GLY A 273 -5.87 13.80 -0.38
C GLY A 273 -5.51 13.16 -1.73
N GLY A 274 -6.47 13.06 -2.65
CA GLY A 274 -6.25 12.51 -3.99
C GLY A 274 -5.30 13.33 -4.86
N ILE A 275 -5.35 14.66 -4.77
CA ILE A 275 -4.42 15.56 -5.48
C ILE A 275 -3.03 15.47 -4.85
N SER A 276 -2.94 15.52 -3.52
CA SER A 276 -1.68 15.41 -2.78
C SER A 276 -1.00 14.08 -3.05
N TRP A 277 -1.76 13.00 -3.13
CA TRP A 277 -1.29 11.68 -3.50
C TRP A 277 -0.55 11.68 -4.84
N SER A 278 -1.11 12.35 -5.86
CA SER A 278 -0.47 12.49 -7.18
C SER A 278 0.92 13.09 -7.03
N THR A 279 1.01 14.21 -6.32
CA THR A 279 2.24 15.00 -6.22
C THR A 279 3.30 14.27 -5.42
N VAL A 280 2.93 13.74 -4.25
CA VAL A 280 3.87 13.06 -3.33
C VAL A 280 4.35 11.76 -3.95
N SER A 281 3.46 10.97 -4.57
CA SER A 281 3.85 9.73 -5.25
C SER A 281 4.78 9.99 -6.43
N PHE A 282 4.43 10.97 -7.27
CA PHE A 282 5.24 11.30 -8.43
C PHE A 282 6.63 11.79 -8.01
N LEU A 283 6.70 12.72 -7.04
CA LEU A 283 7.97 13.22 -6.54
C LEU A 283 8.83 12.09 -5.94
N ALA A 284 8.27 11.32 -4.99
CA ALA A 284 9.01 10.29 -4.29
C ALA A 284 9.52 9.17 -5.21
N ALA A 285 8.75 8.82 -6.24
CA ALA A 285 9.10 7.75 -7.15
C ALA A 285 10.05 8.19 -8.25
N THR A 286 9.80 9.34 -8.86
CA THR A 286 10.66 9.90 -9.90
C THR A 286 12.03 10.24 -9.33
N THR A 287 12.11 10.92 -8.18
CA THR A 287 13.40 11.29 -7.59
C THR A 287 14.24 10.05 -7.24
N MET A 288 13.71 9.10 -6.46
CA MET A 288 14.52 7.98 -5.97
C MET A 288 14.71 6.88 -7.02
N GLY A 289 13.72 6.67 -7.89
CA GLY A 289 13.81 5.70 -8.98
C GLY A 289 14.79 6.13 -10.06
N LEU A 290 14.72 7.39 -10.51
CA LEU A 290 15.69 7.91 -11.47
C LEU A 290 17.07 8.11 -10.86
N ALA A 291 17.16 8.48 -9.57
CA ALA A 291 18.44 8.52 -8.88
C ALA A 291 19.13 7.15 -8.82
N ALA A 292 18.36 6.06 -8.67
CA ALA A 292 18.92 4.71 -8.75
C ALA A 292 19.55 4.50 -10.12
N VAL A 293 18.77 4.65 -11.20
CA VAL A 293 19.22 4.46 -12.59
C VAL A 293 20.44 5.31 -12.93
N ALA A 294 20.43 6.58 -12.53
CA ALA A 294 21.52 7.50 -12.82
C ALA A 294 22.81 7.19 -12.04
N LEU A 295 22.73 6.46 -10.91
CA LEU A 295 23.89 6.05 -10.12
C LEU A 295 24.31 4.60 -10.35
N GLU A 296 23.61 3.80 -11.16
CA GLU A 296 23.94 2.37 -11.34
C GLU A 296 25.39 2.12 -11.80
N SER A 297 25.97 3.05 -12.56
CA SER A 297 27.36 2.99 -13.03
C SER A 297 28.36 3.72 -12.12
N ASN A 298 27.93 4.22 -10.97
CA ASN A 298 28.76 4.97 -10.03
C ASN A 298 29.32 4.04 -8.93
N PRO A 299 30.60 4.16 -8.54
CA PRO A 299 31.18 3.39 -7.43
C PRO A 299 30.46 3.52 -6.08
N ALA A 300 29.71 4.60 -5.87
CA ALA A 300 28.87 4.77 -4.67
C ALA A 300 27.67 3.82 -4.62
N PHE A 301 27.31 3.20 -5.74
CA PHE A 301 26.14 2.33 -5.82
C PHE A 301 26.42 0.95 -5.19
N PRO A 302 25.52 0.41 -4.34
CA PRO A 302 25.79 -0.82 -3.57
C PRO A 302 26.11 -2.07 -4.40
N SER A 303 25.69 -2.11 -5.66
CA SER A 303 25.88 -3.25 -6.56
C SER A 303 27.02 -3.07 -7.57
N TYR A 304 27.71 -1.92 -7.55
CA TYR A 304 28.75 -1.58 -8.51
C TYR A 304 29.85 -2.66 -8.61
N PRO A 305 30.29 -3.06 -9.81
CA PRO A 305 29.97 -2.50 -11.13
C PRO A 305 28.69 -3.03 -11.78
N ASN A 306 27.98 -3.95 -11.12
CA ASN A 306 26.78 -4.58 -11.66
C ASN A 306 25.52 -3.75 -11.34
N ARG A 307 24.50 -3.88 -12.20
CA ARG A 307 23.17 -3.31 -11.93
C ARG A 307 22.52 -4.01 -10.74
N LEU A 308 21.46 -3.38 -10.20
CA LEU A 308 20.63 -4.05 -9.22
C LEU A 308 19.97 -5.29 -9.87
N ASP A 309 20.07 -6.43 -9.20
CA ASP A 309 19.50 -7.69 -9.69
C ASP A 309 17.98 -7.51 -9.89
N PRO A 310 17.38 -7.99 -11.01
CA PRO A 310 15.93 -7.98 -11.20
C PRO A 310 15.15 -8.54 -10.00
N ALA A 311 15.70 -9.53 -9.29
CA ALA A 311 15.10 -10.04 -8.07
C ALA A 311 15.03 -8.97 -6.96
N ASP A 312 16.10 -8.20 -6.75
CA ASP A 312 16.16 -7.10 -5.77
C ASP A 312 15.22 -5.93 -6.16
N VAL A 313 15.03 -5.71 -7.46
CA VAL A 313 14.06 -4.76 -8.01
C VAL A 313 12.62 -5.19 -7.67
N SER A 314 12.31 -6.48 -7.86
CA SER A 314 10.97 -7.05 -7.64
C SER A 314 10.52 -7.02 -6.16
N VAL A 315 11.46 -7.14 -5.22
CA VAL A 315 11.21 -7.02 -3.78
C VAL A 315 11.24 -5.57 -3.25
N GLY A 316 11.48 -4.58 -4.14
CA GLY A 316 11.31 -3.16 -3.84
C GLY A 316 12.55 -2.45 -3.25
N LEU A 317 13.76 -2.97 -3.47
CA LEU A 317 14.99 -2.43 -2.85
C LEU A 317 15.55 -1.17 -3.52
N ILE A 318 14.94 -0.68 -4.60
CA ILE A 318 15.41 0.51 -5.34
C ILE A 318 15.56 1.74 -4.44
N LEU A 319 14.59 1.97 -3.55
CA LEU A 319 14.67 3.09 -2.61
C LEU A 319 15.90 3.00 -1.71
N SER A 320 16.16 1.81 -1.20
CA SER A 320 17.26 1.51 -0.29
C SER A 320 18.61 1.61 -0.99
N ALA A 321 18.69 1.11 -2.23
CA ALA A 321 19.91 1.19 -3.02
C ALA A 321 20.24 2.66 -3.35
N ALA A 322 19.26 3.42 -3.84
CA ALA A 322 19.44 4.83 -4.17
C ALA A 322 19.79 5.69 -2.95
N SER A 323 19.17 5.45 -1.79
CA SER A 323 19.44 6.24 -0.59
C SER A 323 20.83 5.97 -0.01
N VAL A 324 21.29 4.71 -0.04
CA VAL A 324 22.66 4.35 0.36
C VAL A 324 23.67 4.95 -0.62
N ALA A 325 23.39 4.92 -1.93
CA ALA A 325 24.28 5.52 -2.92
C ALA A 325 24.38 7.06 -2.75
N LEU A 326 23.27 7.72 -2.41
CA LEU A 326 23.20 9.17 -2.25
C LEU A 326 23.86 9.70 -0.97
N LEU A 327 23.63 9.03 0.16
CA LEU A 327 23.92 9.56 1.50
C LEU A 327 24.61 8.55 2.43
N GLY A 328 25.02 7.39 1.91
CA GLY A 328 25.67 6.33 2.69
C GLY A 328 24.83 5.87 3.88
N LYS A 329 25.46 5.80 5.07
CA LYS A 329 24.81 5.36 6.32
C LYS A 329 23.66 6.27 6.76
N ALA A 330 23.75 7.57 6.49
CA ALA A 330 22.66 8.51 6.80
C ALA A 330 21.44 8.24 5.91
N GLY A 331 21.65 7.94 4.62
CA GLY A 331 20.59 7.54 3.70
C GLY A 331 19.90 6.23 4.08
N ALA A 332 20.68 5.24 4.54
CA ALA A 332 20.16 3.98 5.07
C ALA A 332 19.23 4.21 6.27
N THR A 333 19.71 4.97 7.26
CA THR A 333 18.96 5.24 8.51
C THR A 333 17.67 6.01 8.24
N THR A 334 17.75 7.07 7.43
CA THR A 334 16.58 7.88 7.03
C THR A 334 15.56 7.05 6.25
N THR A 335 16.02 6.11 5.41
CA THR A 335 15.13 5.19 4.68
C THR A 335 14.45 4.20 5.62
N LEU A 336 15.18 3.67 6.61
CA LEU A 336 14.63 2.76 7.60
C LEU A 336 13.55 3.45 8.44
N ILE A 337 13.81 4.68 8.92
CA ILE A 337 12.81 5.49 9.62
C ILE A 337 11.58 5.73 8.73
N ARG A 338 11.78 6.13 7.46
CA ARG A 338 10.67 6.34 6.53
C ARG A 338 9.85 5.07 6.32
N VAL A 339 10.50 3.93 6.13
CA VAL A 339 9.81 2.65 5.93
C VAL A 339 9.02 2.28 7.16
N PHE A 340 9.59 2.47 8.35
CA PHE A 340 8.91 2.27 9.62
C PHE A 340 7.64 3.12 9.70
N MET A 341 7.74 4.45 9.52
CA MET A 341 6.59 5.36 9.61
C MET A 341 5.47 4.99 8.62
N VAL A 342 5.83 4.61 7.39
CA VAL A 342 4.85 4.23 6.36
C VAL A 342 4.24 2.85 6.63
N VAL A 343 5.01 1.84 7.09
CA VAL A 343 4.41 0.51 7.42
C VAL A 343 3.46 0.68 8.58
N THR A 344 3.92 1.36 9.63
CA THR A 344 3.21 1.49 10.90
C THR A 344 1.83 2.13 10.68
N SER A 345 1.79 3.31 10.06
CA SER A 345 0.54 4.02 9.75
C SER A 345 -0.42 3.20 8.88
N ALA A 346 0.12 2.58 7.84
CA ALA A 346 -0.65 1.73 6.94
C ALA A 346 -1.26 0.51 7.64
N MET A 347 -0.46 -0.17 8.47
CA MET A 347 -0.87 -1.36 9.20
C MET A 347 -1.99 -1.04 10.18
N SER A 348 -1.93 0.08 10.91
CA SER A 348 -3.04 0.44 11.81
C SER A 348 -4.36 0.64 11.08
N ALA A 349 -4.36 1.24 9.88
CA ALA A 349 -5.58 1.39 9.10
C ALA A 349 -6.17 0.03 8.70
N GLN A 350 -5.33 -0.93 8.29
CA GLN A 350 -5.77 -2.28 7.93
C GLN A 350 -6.27 -3.07 9.16
N LEU A 351 -5.60 -2.96 10.29
CA LEU A 351 -6.02 -3.60 11.55
C LEU A 351 -7.39 -3.08 12.01
N ILE A 352 -7.64 -1.78 11.91
CA ILE A 352 -8.95 -1.18 12.22
C ILE A 352 -10.01 -1.63 11.21
N ALA A 353 -9.66 -1.69 9.92
CA ALA A 353 -10.56 -2.16 8.88
C ALA A 353 -11.04 -3.59 9.17
N VAL A 354 -10.13 -4.53 9.40
CA VAL A 354 -10.46 -5.93 9.66
C VAL A 354 -11.16 -6.12 11.01
N SER A 355 -10.72 -5.42 12.05
CA SER A 355 -11.36 -5.54 13.37
C SER A 355 -12.81 -5.06 13.35
N SER A 356 -13.11 -3.99 12.61
CA SER A 356 -14.48 -3.49 12.44
C SER A 356 -15.36 -4.46 11.64
N ILE A 357 -14.83 -5.08 10.57
CA ILE A 357 -15.55 -6.14 9.83
C ILE A 357 -15.88 -7.31 10.75
N ILE A 358 -14.89 -7.83 11.49
CA ILE A 358 -15.11 -8.98 12.38
C ILE A 358 -16.08 -8.62 13.51
N THR A 359 -16.00 -7.41 14.05
CA THR A 359 -16.81 -7.00 15.21
C THR A 359 -18.26 -6.69 14.82
N TYR A 360 -18.48 -5.86 13.81
CA TYR A 360 -19.81 -5.35 13.46
C TYR A 360 -20.49 -6.22 12.41
N ASP A 361 -19.77 -6.56 11.33
CA ASP A 361 -20.36 -7.31 10.21
C ASP A 361 -20.47 -8.81 10.47
N ILE A 362 -19.53 -9.39 11.22
CA ILE A 362 -19.53 -10.82 11.53
C ILE A 362 -20.14 -11.09 12.92
N TYR A 363 -19.47 -10.66 13.99
CA TYR A 363 -19.82 -11.03 15.36
C TYR A 363 -21.17 -10.46 15.78
N LYS A 364 -21.36 -9.13 15.70
CA LYS A 364 -22.62 -8.49 16.10
C LYS A 364 -23.78 -8.92 15.21
N THR A 365 -23.59 -8.95 13.89
CA THR A 365 -24.68 -9.25 12.95
C THR A 365 -25.15 -10.72 13.00
N TYR A 366 -24.21 -11.68 13.10
CA TYR A 366 -24.53 -13.10 12.93
C TYR A 366 -24.41 -13.97 14.18
N PHE A 367 -23.55 -13.61 15.14
CA PHE A 367 -23.32 -14.43 16.34
C PHE A 367 -24.07 -13.89 17.55
N ASN A 368 -23.94 -12.60 17.85
CA ASN A 368 -24.59 -12.00 19.01
C ASN A 368 -25.07 -10.56 18.74
N LYS A 369 -26.35 -10.46 18.36
CA LYS A 369 -27.03 -9.20 18.01
C LYS A 369 -27.17 -8.22 19.17
N GLU A 370 -27.20 -8.73 20.40
CA GLU A 370 -27.37 -7.95 21.63
C GLU A 370 -26.05 -7.76 22.38
N ALA A 371 -24.91 -7.95 21.69
CA ALA A 371 -23.60 -7.78 22.30
C ALA A 371 -23.41 -6.36 22.87
N SER A 372 -23.06 -6.29 24.16
CA SER A 372 -22.76 -5.03 24.83
C SER A 372 -21.51 -4.35 24.26
N GLY A 373 -21.41 -3.03 24.38
CA GLY A 373 -20.25 -2.28 23.89
C GLY A 373 -18.91 -2.77 24.44
N LYS A 374 -18.86 -3.19 25.72
CA LYS A 374 -17.65 -3.80 26.31
C LYS A 374 -17.23 -5.08 25.60
N ARG A 375 -18.20 -5.92 25.20
CA ARG A 375 -17.91 -7.15 24.46
C ARG A 375 -17.44 -6.86 23.04
N LEU A 376 -18.02 -5.87 22.36
CA LEU A 376 -17.59 -5.47 21.03
C LEU A 376 -16.14 -4.95 21.01
N ILE A 377 -15.76 -4.12 21.99
CA ILE A 377 -14.36 -3.66 22.14
C ILE A 377 -13.42 -4.85 22.36
N TYR A 378 -13.80 -5.80 23.22
CA TYR A 378 -13.00 -7.00 23.46
C TYR A 378 -12.80 -7.83 22.18
N ILE A 379 -13.86 -8.08 21.42
CA ILE A 379 -13.77 -8.81 20.14
C ILE A 379 -12.91 -8.06 19.13
N SER A 380 -13.02 -6.73 19.07
CA SER A 380 -12.17 -5.90 18.21
C SER A 380 -10.69 -6.08 18.55
N HIS A 381 -10.30 -5.97 19.83
CA HIS A 381 -8.90 -6.14 20.26
C HIS A 381 -8.36 -7.55 19.97
N VAL A 382 -9.17 -8.58 20.24
CA VAL A 382 -8.79 -9.97 19.93
C VAL A 382 -8.60 -10.15 18.42
N SER A 383 -9.47 -9.54 17.60
CA SER A 383 -9.39 -9.60 16.14
C SER A 383 -8.11 -8.96 15.60
N VAL A 384 -7.69 -7.81 16.15
CA VAL A 384 -6.45 -7.13 15.79
C VAL A 384 -5.23 -8.04 16.04
N VAL A 385 -5.13 -8.62 17.24
CA VAL A 385 -3.99 -9.49 17.60
C VAL A 385 -3.96 -10.75 16.74
N ILE A 386 -5.10 -11.42 16.57
CA ILE A 386 -5.18 -12.67 15.79
C ILE A 386 -4.85 -12.40 14.32
N PHE A 387 -5.44 -11.36 13.73
CA PHE A 387 -5.19 -11.04 12.33
C PHE A 387 -3.72 -10.71 12.09
N ASP A 388 -3.10 -9.91 12.95
CA ASP A 388 -1.69 -9.57 12.80
C ASP A 388 -0.76 -10.79 12.90
N LEU A 389 -0.98 -11.67 13.89
CA LEU A 389 -0.19 -12.89 14.03
C LEU A 389 -0.32 -13.80 12.80
N ILE A 390 -1.55 -13.94 12.27
CA ILE A 390 -1.79 -14.70 11.04
C ILE A 390 -1.07 -14.05 9.87
N MET A 391 -1.14 -12.72 9.73
CA MET A 391 -0.54 -12.01 8.61
C MET A 391 0.99 -11.96 8.67
N SER A 392 1.57 -11.88 9.87
CA SER A 392 3.01 -11.99 10.10
C SER A 392 3.53 -13.38 9.74
N ALA A 393 2.81 -14.43 10.14
CA ALA A 393 3.13 -15.81 9.76
C ALA A 393 2.95 -16.05 8.25
N TRP A 394 1.85 -15.55 7.68
CA TRP A 394 1.55 -15.62 6.24
C TRP A 394 2.64 -14.94 5.41
N SER A 395 3.03 -13.73 5.78
CA SER A 395 4.09 -12.97 5.08
C SER A 395 5.45 -13.65 5.17
N THR A 396 5.74 -14.29 6.31
CA THR A 396 6.93 -15.13 6.46
C THR A 396 6.87 -16.35 5.54
N GLY A 397 5.71 -16.99 5.41
CA GLY A 397 5.48 -18.08 4.45
C GLY A 397 5.67 -17.64 3.00
N LEU A 398 5.11 -16.49 2.62
CA LEU A 398 5.29 -15.90 1.28
C LEU A 398 6.77 -15.65 0.95
N TYR A 399 7.55 -15.20 1.94
CA TYR A 399 9.00 -15.03 1.77
C TYR A 399 9.71 -16.36 1.45
N TYR A 400 9.42 -17.43 2.19
CA TYR A 400 10.02 -18.75 1.93
C TYR A 400 9.54 -19.39 0.61
N LEU A 401 8.37 -18.98 0.11
CA LEU A 401 7.86 -19.37 -1.21
C LEU A 401 8.43 -18.53 -2.36
N ASN A 402 9.35 -17.60 -2.09
CA ASN A 402 9.90 -16.64 -3.06
C ASN A 402 8.83 -15.79 -3.77
N ILE A 403 7.75 -15.46 -3.06
CA ILE A 403 6.71 -14.58 -3.59
C ILE A 403 7.10 -13.12 -3.35
N SER A 404 7.26 -12.37 -4.44
CA SER A 404 7.68 -10.97 -4.41
C SER A 404 6.53 -10.01 -4.06
N MET A 405 6.85 -8.81 -3.57
CA MET A 405 5.86 -7.75 -3.37
C MET A 405 5.20 -7.35 -4.70
N SER A 406 5.98 -7.33 -5.79
CA SER A 406 5.49 -7.00 -7.14
C SER A 406 4.48 -8.04 -7.62
N TYR A 407 4.72 -9.33 -7.36
CA TYR A 407 3.76 -10.40 -7.63
C TYR A 407 2.44 -10.19 -6.89
N LEU A 408 2.50 -9.93 -5.58
CA LEU A 408 1.30 -9.71 -4.78
C LEU A 408 0.51 -8.51 -5.30
N TYR A 409 1.21 -7.44 -5.65
CA TYR A 409 0.61 -6.25 -6.25
C TYR A 409 -0.16 -6.55 -7.53
N LEU A 410 0.41 -7.42 -8.37
CA LEU A 410 -0.23 -7.89 -9.60
C LEU A 410 -1.41 -8.84 -9.27
N LEU A 411 -1.21 -9.83 -8.42
CA LEU A 411 -2.24 -10.82 -8.04
C LEU A 411 -3.49 -10.16 -7.46
N MET A 412 -3.30 -9.07 -6.71
CA MET A 412 -4.38 -8.29 -6.13
C MET A 412 -5.42 -7.87 -7.16
N GLY A 413 -5.00 -7.28 -8.28
CA GLY A 413 -5.93 -6.87 -9.34
C GLY A 413 -6.77 -8.01 -9.90
N VAL A 414 -6.32 -9.26 -9.81
CA VAL A 414 -7.09 -10.44 -10.26
C VAL A 414 -8.19 -10.80 -9.26
N ILE A 415 -7.85 -10.75 -7.97
CA ILE A 415 -8.71 -11.27 -6.91
C ILE A 415 -9.85 -10.31 -6.61
N ILE A 416 -9.61 -9.00 -6.66
CA ILE A 416 -10.54 -8.01 -6.12
C ILE A 416 -11.23 -7.12 -7.17
N SER A 417 -10.77 -7.08 -8.44
CA SER A 417 -11.31 -6.13 -9.42
C SER A 417 -12.80 -6.32 -9.72
N SER A 418 -13.25 -7.58 -9.79
CA SER A 418 -14.61 -7.92 -10.18
C SER A 418 -15.69 -7.38 -9.22
N ALA A 419 -15.34 -7.11 -7.97
CA ALA A 419 -16.27 -6.61 -6.95
C ALA A 419 -16.43 -5.08 -6.96
N ILE A 420 -15.60 -4.33 -7.70
CA ILE A 420 -15.58 -2.86 -7.70
C ILE A 420 -16.92 -2.29 -8.18
N ILE A 421 -17.30 -2.60 -9.42
CA ILE A 421 -18.50 -2.03 -10.05
C ILE A 421 -19.76 -2.50 -9.31
N PRO A 422 -19.95 -3.80 -9.04
CA PRO A 422 -21.11 -4.27 -8.29
C PRO A 422 -21.22 -3.64 -6.89
N GLY A 423 -20.09 -3.42 -6.21
CA GLY A 423 -20.05 -2.77 -4.89
C GLY A 423 -20.45 -1.30 -4.96
N ALA A 424 -19.86 -0.56 -5.89
CA ALA A 424 -20.20 0.84 -6.15
C ALA A 424 -21.69 1.00 -6.50
N LEU A 425 -22.21 0.19 -7.43
CA LEU A 425 -23.61 0.21 -7.86
C LEU A 425 -24.57 -0.13 -6.73
N THR A 426 -24.19 -1.04 -5.83
CA THR A 426 -24.98 -1.37 -4.64
C THR A 426 -25.12 -0.15 -3.71
N LEU A 427 -24.13 0.73 -3.65
CA LEU A 427 -24.21 1.95 -2.85
C LEU A 427 -24.96 3.09 -3.57
N ILE A 428 -24.75 3.29 -4.88
CA ILE A 428 -25.30 4.46 -5.59
C ILE A 428 -26.66 4.19 -6.26
N TRP A 429 -26.87 3.02 -6.89
CA TRP A 429 -27.95 2.82 -7.86
C TRP A 429 -29.15 2.07 -7.28
N ASN A 430 -30.30 2.73 -7.18
CA ASN A 430 -31.52 2.20 -6.56
C ASN A 430 -32.13 0.95 -7.23
N ARG A 431 -31.86 0.68 -8.52
CA ARG A 431 -32.42 -0.48 -9.25
C ARG A 431 -31.49 -1.70 -9.30
N HIS A 432 -30.36 -1.67 -8.59
CA HIS A 432 -29.41 -2.77 -8.60
C HIS A 432 -30.00 -4.03 -7.97
N SER A 433 -30.04 -5.12 -8.75
CA SER A 433 -30.62 -6.41 -8.34
C SER A 433 -29.72 -7.13 -7.33
N LYS A 434 -30.32 -7.84 -6.37
CA LYS A 434 -29.60 -8.67 -5.39
C LYS A 434 -28.81 -9.79 -6.07
N TRP A 435 -29.36 -10.37 -7.15
CA TRP A 435 -28.69 -11.41 -7.93
C TRP A 435 -27.47 -10.87 -8.67
N ALA A 436 -27.60 -9.67 -9.26
CA ALA A 436 -26.48 -8.97 -9.88
C ALA A 436 -25.39 -8.68 -8.86
N ALA A 437 -25.72 -8.15 -7.69
CA ALA A 437 -24.77 -7.88 -6.62
C ALA A 437 -24.08 -9.13 -6.05
N CYS A 438 -24.77 -10.28 -6.05
CA CYS A 438 -24.26 -11.53 -5.49
C CYS A 438 -23.36 -12.30 -6.45
N LEU A 439 -23.77 -12.44 -7.72
CA LEU A 439 -23.16 -13.36 -8.66
C LEU A 439 -22.08 -12.70 -9.51
N SER A 440 -22.18 -11.39 -9.77
CA SER A 440 -21.20 -10.68 -10.61
C SER A 440 -19.78 -10.77 -10.05
N SER A 441 -19.58 -10.53 -8.76
CA SER A 441 -18.23 -10.54 -8.17
C SER A 441 -17.55 -11.92 -8.22
N PRO A 442 -18.19 -13.02 -7.76
CA PRO A 442 -17.58 -14.36 -7.83
C PRO A 442 -17.41 -14.89 -9.26
N LEU A 443 -18.35 -14.61 -10.17
CA LEU A 443 -18.22 -15.00 -11.57
C LEU A 443 -17.12 -14.21 -12.27
N GLY A 444 -17.04 -12.89 -12.02
CA GLY A 444 -15.96 -12.06 -12.55
C GLY A 444 -14.59 -12.49 -12.04
N LEU A 445 -14.49 -12.88 -10.76
CA LEU A 445 -13.27 -13.47 -10.20
C LEU A 445 -12.89 -14.77 -10.93
N SER A 446 -13.87 -15.65 -11.16
CA SER A 446 -13.65 -16.91 -11.86
C SER A 446 -13.19 -16.68 -13.31
N CYS A 447 -13.79 -15.70 -14.00
CA CYS A 447 -13.37 -15.28 -15.34
C CYS A 447 -11.96 -14.69 -15.35
N SER A 448 -11.64 -13.81 -14.39
CA SER A 448 -10.33 -13.17 -14.25
C SER A 448 -9.21 -14.19 -14.00
N LEU A 449 -9.44 -15.13 -13.07
CA LEU A 449 -8.52 -16.24 -12.78
C LEU A 449 -8.34 -17.14 -14.00
N THR A 450 -9.43 -17.49 -14.68
CA THR A 450 -9.38 -18.32 -15.89
C THR A 450 -8.60 -17.63 -17.00
N ALA A 451 -8.92 -16.37 -17.30
CA ALA A 451 -8.23 -15.58 -18.31
C ALA A 451 -6.73 -15.43 -18.01
N TRP A 452 -6.37 -15.21 -16.74
CA TRP A 452 -4.98 -15.11 -16.32
C TRP A 452 -4.21 -16.42 -16.53
N LEU A 453 -4.73 -17.53 -15.97
CA LEU A 453 -4.07 -18.84 -16.05
C LEU A 453 -3.99 -19.37 -17.49
N VAL A 454 -5.05 -19.18 -18.28
CA VAL A 454 -5.08 -19.58 -19.69
C VAL A 454 -4.08 -18.76 -20.51
N THR A 455 -3.99 -17.45 -20.28
CA THR A 455 -3.05 -16.59 -21.02
C THR A 455 -1.60 -16.92 -20.69
N ILE A 456 -1.28 -17.22 -19.42
CA ILE A 456 0.05 -17.72 -19.03
C ILE A 456 0.37 -19.01 -19.78
N LYS A 457 -0.53 -19.99 -19.74
CA LYS A 457 -0.33 -21.27 -20.41
C LYS A 457 -0.20 -21.13 -21.92
N ALA A 458 -1.00 -20.27 -22.55
CA ALA A 458 -0.99 -20.05 -23.99
C ALA A 458 0.27 -19.33 -24.49
N LYS A 459 0.82 -18.38 -23.71
CA LYS A 459 2.02 -17.62 -24.11
C LYS A 459 3.33 -18.27 -23.69
N TYR A 460 3.38 -18.88 -22.51
CA TYR A 460 4.63 -19.33 -21.88
C TYR A 460 4.72 -20.85 -21.70
N GLY A 461 3.64 -21.61 -21.99
CA GLY A 461 3.64 -23.08 -21.94
C GLY A 461 3.64 -23.70 -20.53
N ALA A 462 4.16 -23.01 -19.52
CA ALA A 462 4.21 -23.43 -18.12
C ALA A 462 3.68 -22.34 -17.18
N ILE A 463 3.04 -22.74 -16.08
CA ILE A 463 2.56 -21.83 -15.03
C ILE A 463 3.58 -21.84 -13.91
N THR A 464 4.42 -20.81 -13.88
CA THR A 464 5.43 -20.56 -12.83
C THR A 464 5.29 -19.13 -12.30
N VAL A 465 5.85 -18.85 -11.11
CA VAL A 465 5.83 -17.51 -10.49
C VAL A 465 6.37 -16.46 -11.48
N GLU A 466 7.50 -16.72 -12.12
CA GLU A 466 8.12 -15.82 -13.09
C GLU A 466 7.22 -15.53 -14.30
N THR A 467 6.64 -16.57 -14.91
CA THR A 467 5.73 -16.39 -16.06
C THR A 467 4.46 -15.60 -15.71
N SER A 468 4.03 -15.70 -14.45
CA SER A 468 2.82 -15.07 -13.93
C SER A 468 3.02 -13.60 -13.49
N GLU A 469 4.25 -13.14 -13.34
CA GLU A 469 4.61 -11.74 -13.07
C GLU A 469 4.61 -10.86 -14.34
N SER A 470 4.63 -11.46 -15.53
CA SER A 470 4.73 -10.72 -16.80
C SER A 470 3.51 -9.80 -17.08
N ASN A 471 3.75 -8.61 -17.63
CA ASN A 471 2.70 -7.58 -17.79
C ASN A 471 1.58 -7.98 -18.77
N ILE A 472 1.86 -8.79 -19.79
CA ILE A 472 0.89 -9.11 -20.85
C ILE A 472 -0.26 -9.99 -20.32
N PRO A 473 -0.03 -11.17 -19.70
CA PRO A 473 -1.09 -11.89 -18.99
C PRO A 473 -1.82 -11.01 -17.98
N ASN A 474 -1.10 -10.05 -17.40
CA ASN A 474 -1.61 -9.18 -16.36
C ASN A 474 -2.53 -8.07 -16.86
N ALA A 475 -2.38 -7.64 -18.12
CA ALA A 475 -3.28 -6.72 -18.78
C ALA A 475 -4.55 -7.40 -19.29
N TYR A 476 -4.44 -8.59 -19.90
CA TYR A 476 -5.60 -9.32 -20.44
C TYR A 476 -6.60 -9.75 -19.35
N ARG A 477 -6.11 -10.22 -18.20
CA ARG A 477 -6.99 -10.61 -17.07
C ARG A 477 -7.77 -9.44 -16.47
N VAL A 478 -7.15 -8.27 -16.44
CA VAL A 478 -7.68 -7.05 -15.82
C VAL A 478 -8.83 -6.46 -16.64
N CYS A 479 -8.82 -6.62 -17.96
CA CYS A 479 -9.92 -6.17 -18.82
C CYS A 479 -11.11 -7.14 -18.84
N VAL A 480 -10.93 -8.40 -18.41
CA VAL A 480 -11.96 -9.45 -18.48
C VAL A 480 -12.77 -9.58 -17.18
N GLY A 481 -12.13 -9.35 -16.03
CA GLY A 481 -12.76 -9.40 -14.70
C GLY A 481 -13.26 -8.05 -14.23
#